data_AF-A0A7I8L1T3-F1
#
_entry.id   AF-A0A7I8L1T3-F1
#
_cell.length_a   1.000
_cell.length_b   1.000
_cell.length_c   1.000
_cell.angle_alpha   90.00
_cell.angle_beta   90.00
_cell.angle_gamma   90.00
#
_symmetry.space_group_name_H-M   'P 1'
#
loop_
_entity.id
_entity.type
_entity.pdbx_description
1 polymer ?
#
loop_
_entity_poly.entity_id
_entity_poly.type
_entity_poly.pdbx_seq_one_letter_code
_entity_poly.pdbx_strand_id
1 'polypeptide(L)'
;MATRCELFYALVLLSIFRGGKISLSLSLSLSLCTPTPIPSLPPSLFLPLSLSLLSFSLSLSLSPSPPLPPPLGAEEKREHGGTGQSQPCTTANIKVTQRTTAEWAHGNPVYEVEVSNGCICSQSMVLLRCRGFDTTLSVDPSVFRQLRPSEAGGVHGLCVVNGFQPIFQGSPVKFRYARGSPIGLTADSSEVNCS
;
A
#
# COMPACT_ATOMS: atom_id res chain seq x y z
N MET A 1 40.95 0.01 36.71
CA MET A 1 39.71 0.16 35.93
C MET A 1 40.05 0.09 34.45
N ALA A 2 39.73 -1.03 33.80
CA ALA A 2 39.82 -1.16 32.35
C ALA A 2 38.70 -2.10 31.90
N THR A 3 37.57 -1.54 31.52
CA THR A 3 36.53 -2.25 30.78
C THR A 3 36.98 -2.30 29.33
N ARG A 4 37.51 -3.44 28.89
CA ARG A 4 37.72 -3.73 27.47
C ARG A 4 36.46 -4.40 26.94
N CYS A 5 35.63 -3.64 26.23
CA CYS A 5 34.68 -4.18 25.25
C CYS A 5 35.36 -4.08 23.89
N GLU A 6 35.63 -5.19 23.21
CA GLU A 6 36.14 -5.16 21.84
C GLU A 6 35.33 -6.05 20.89
N LEU A 7 35.07 -5.43 19.74
CA LEU A 7 34.50 -5.85 18.46
C LEU A 7 33.06 -6.42 18.36
N PHE A 8 32.24 -5.64 17.64
CA PHE A 8 31.03 -6.08 16.96
C PHE A 8 31.40 -6.63 15.57
N TYR A 9 30.99 -7.86 15.25
CA TYR A 9 31.03 -8.37 13.88
C TYR A 9 29.61 -8.58 13.37
N ALA A 10 29.23 -7.86 12.31
CA ALA A 10 28.02 -8.13 11.55
C ALA A 10 28.39 -9.10 10.43
N LEU A 11 27.73 -10.27 10.39
CA LEU A 11 27.98 -11.28 9.37
C LEU A 11 26.80 -11.24 8.38
N VAL A 12 27.07 -10.79 7.16
CA VAL A 12 26.08 -10.77 6.07
C VAL A 12 26.19 -12.10 5.33
N LEU A 13 25.19 -12.97 5.45
CA LEU A 13 25.15 -14.21 4.69
C LEU A 13 24.35 -14.00 3.40
N LEU A 14 25.05 -14.05 2.26
CA LEU A 14 24.46 -14.01 0.92
C LEU A 14 23.98 -15.41 0.54
N SER A 15 22.67 -15.61 0.42
CA SER A 15 22.09 -16.87 -0.05
C SER A 15 21.52 -16.68 -1.46
N ILE A 16 22.09 -17.39 -2.43
CA ILE A 16 21.63 -17.37 -3.83
C ILE A 16 20.73 -18.59 -4.06
N PHE A 17 19.43 -18.35 -4.29
CA PHE A 17 18.51 -19.43 -4.69
C PHE A 17 18.47 -19.57 -6.21
N ARG A 18 18.48 -20.81 -6.70
CA ARG A 18 18.26 -21.12 -8.12
C ARG A 18 16.91 -20.54 -8.55
N GLY A 19 16.95 -19.50 -9.40
CA GLY A 19 15.77 -18.72 -9.82
C GLY A 19 15.99 -17.20 -9.92
N GLY A 20 17.20 -16.69 -9.70
CA GLY A 20 17.53 -15.27 -9.90
C GLY A 20 17.06 -14.32 -8.80
N LYS A 21 16.54 -14.86 -7.68
CA LYS A 21 16.15 -14.10 -6.50
C LYS A 21 17.30 -14.10 -5.49
N ILE A 22 17.81 -12.92 -5.16
CA ILE A 22 18.86 -12.72 -4.16
C ILE A 22 18.18 -12.43 -2.83
N SER A 23 18.44 -13.26 -1.81
CA SER A 23 17.98 -13.02 -0.44
C SER A 23 19.16 -12.62 0.43
N LEU A 24 19.08 -11.44 1.04
CA LEU A 24 20.08 -10.92 1.98
C LEU A 24 19.55 -11.14 3.40
N SER A 25 20.22 -12.00 4.16
CA SER A 25 19.94 -12.18 5.59
C SER A 25 20.99 -11.43 6.39
N LEU A 26 20.55 -10.46 7.19
CA LEU A 26 21.41 -9.74 8.13
C LEU A 26 21.18 -10.29 9.53
N SER A 27 22.08 -11.13 10.02
CA SER A 27 22.06 -11.63 11.40
C SER A 27 22.89 -10.71 12.29
N LEU A 28 22.23 -10.04 13.24
CA LEU A 28 22.88 -9.19 14.24
C LEU A 28 22.88 -9.92 15.60
N SER A 29 24.01 -10.46 15.99
CA SER A 29 24.20 -11.11 17.30
C SER A 29 24.76 -10.12 18.32
N LEU A 30 23.97 -9.78 19.34
CA LEU A 30 24.45 -8.98 20.48
C LEU A 30 24.94 -9.91 21.59
N SER A 31 26.18 -9.73 22.02
CA SER A 31 26.71 -10.34 23.25
C SER A 31 26.63 -9.31 24.38
N LEU A 32 25.89 -9.60 25.45
CA LEU A 32 25.82 -8.73 26.62
C LEU A 32 26.97 -9.05 27.58
N CYS A 33 27.64 -8.00 28.06
CA CYS A 33 28.60 -8.10 29.16
C CYS A 33 27.88 -8.53 30.44
N THR A 34 28.21 -9.71 30.97
CA THR A 34 27.87 -10.01 32.35
C THR A 34 28.79 -9.20 33.27
N PRO A 35 28.25 -8.44 34.24
CA PRO A 35 29.09 -7.83 35.26
C PRO A 35 29.78 -8.93 36.06
N THR A 36 31.08 -8.80 36.27
CA THR A 36 31.82 -9.69 37.17
C THR A 36 31.22 -9.60 38.59
N PRO A 37 30.94 -10.73 39.25
CA PRO A 37 30.32 -10.71 40.56
C PRO A 37 31.25 -10.08 41.61
N ILE A 38 30.72 -9.12 42.36
CA ILE A 38 31.37 -8.53 43.54
C ILE A 38 31.24 -9.55 44.70
N PRO A 39 32.33 -9.94 45.38
CA PRO A 39 32.36 -11.11 46.27
C PRO A 39 31.74 -10.92 47.67
N SER A 40 30.66 -10.15 47.83
CA SER A 40 30.13 -9.84 49.18
C SER A 40 28.61 -9.94 49.39
N LEU A 41 27.84 -10.58 48.50
CA LEU A 41 26.38 -10.68 48.66
C LEU A 41 25.88 -12.14 48.69
N PRO A 42 24.98 -12.51 49.63
CA PRO A 42 24.51 -13.88 49.79
C PRO A 42 23.72 -14.40 48.57
N PRO A 43 23.83 -15.71 48.27
CA PRO A 43 23.38 -16.33 47.01
C PRO A 43 21.85 -16.47 46.83
N SER A 44 21.02 -15.92 47.74
CA SER A 44 19.57 -16.16 47.77
C SER A 44 18.71 -15.15 46.99
N LEU A 45 19.31 -14.16 46.31
CA LEU A 45 18.57 -13.12 45.56
C LEU A 45 18.71 -13.17 44.03
N PHE A 46 19.47 -14.11 43.47
CA PHE A 46 19.58 -14.27 42.03
C PHE A 46 18.48 -15.20 41.49
N LEU A 47 17.26 -14.68 41.33
CA LEU A 47 16.29 -15.31 40.43
C LEU A 47 16.71 -15.06 38.98
N PRO A 48 16.84 -16.09 38.12
CA PRO A 48 17.13 -15.88 36.71
C PRO A 48 15.87 -15.35 36.03
N LEU A 49 15.85 -14.05 35.74
CA LEU A 49 14.86 -13.46 34.85
C LEU A 49 15.08 -14.09 33.46
N SER A 50 14.19 -14.99 33.05
CA SER A 50 14.18 -15.56 31.71
C SER A 50 13.81 -14.47 30.71
N LEU A 51 14.79 -13.73 30.20
CA LEU A 51 14.60 -12.85 29.06
C LEU A 51 14.54 -13.71 27.80
N SER A 52 13.34 -13.89 27.28
CA SER A 52 13.08 -14.42 25.94
C SER A 52 13.81 -13.56 24.90
N LEU A 53 14.80 -14.16 24.23
CA LEU A 53 15.47 -13.58 23.06
C LEU A 53 14.44 -13.42 21.93
N LEU A 54 13.96 -12.19 21.71
CA LEU A 54 13.24 -11.87 20.47
C LEU A 54 14.26 -11.74 19.34
N SER A 55 14.46 -12.81 18.58
CA SER A 55 15.12 -12.77 17.29
C SER A 55 14.22 -12.07 16.28
N PHE A 56 14.54 -10.81 15.95
CA PHE A 56 13.92 -10.08 14.85
C PHE A 56 14.67 -10.40 13.55
N SER A 57 14.10 -11.26 12.71
CA SER A 57 14.58 -11.48 11.35
C SER A 57 13.91 -10.48 10.41
N LEU A 58 14.67 -9.52 9.88
CA LEU A 58 14.19 -8.56 8.88
C LEU A 58 14.57 -9.05 7.49
N SER A 59 13.62 -9.66 6.78
CA SER A 59 13.83 -10.20 5.43
C SER A 59 13.57 -9.11 4.38
N LEU A 60 14.63 -8.55 3.77
CA LEU A 60 14.49 -7.69 2.59
C LEU A 60 14.53 -8.54 1.32
N SER A 61 13.35 -8.75 0.72
CA SER A 61 13.21 -9.40 -0.58
C SER A 61 13.36 -8.36 -1.69
N LEU A 62 14.52 -8.29 -2.34
CA LEU A 62 14.67 -7.58 -3.62
C LEU A 62 14.02 -8.43 -4.72
N SER A 63 12.74 -8.16 -5.00
CA SER A 63 12.11 -8.65 -6.23
C SER A 63 12.63 -7.82 -7.41
N PRO A 64 12.96 -8.44 -8.55
CA PRO A 64 13.17 -7.70 -9.79
C PRO A 64 11.94 -6.82 -10.04
N SER A 65 12.15 -5.52 -10.24
CA SER A 65 11.07 -4.63 -10.66
C SER A 65 10.39 -5.24 -11.89
N PRO A 66 9.05 -5.29 -11.95
CA PRO A 66 8.38 -5.66 -13.19
C PRO A 66 8.87 -4.72 -14.30
N PRO A 67 9.09 -5.24 -15.52
CA PRO A 67 9.51 -4.39 -16.63
C PRO A 67 8.54 -3.22 -16.75
N LEU A 68 9.10 -2.01 -16.93
CA LEU A 68 8.29 -0.82 -17.19
C LEU A 68 7.31 -1.13 -18.32
N PRO A 69 6.02 -0.80 -18.18
CA PRO A 69 5.12 -0.86 -19.32
C PRO A 69 5.72 0.00 -20.45
N PRO A 70 5.62 -0.44 -21.71
CA PRO A 70 6.09 0.37 -22.83
C PRO A 70 5.45 1.77 -22.77
N PRO A 71 6.15 2.82 -23.25
CA PRO A 71 5.56 4.15 -23.35
C PRO A 71 4.22 4.03 -24.09
N LEU A 72 3.14 4.48 -23.44
CA LEU A 72 1.79 4.44 -23.98
C LEU A 72 1.73 5.46 -25.13
N GLY A 73 2.17 5.03 -26.30
CA GLY A 73 2.38 5.86 -27.49
C GLY A 73 2.22 5.07 -28.79
N ALA A 74 1.40 4.03 -28.77
CA ALA A 74 0.81 3.45 -29.97
C ALA A 74 -0.64 3.05 -29.62
N GLU A 75 -1.58 3.89 -30.06
CA GLU A 75 -2.97 3.48 -30.23
C GLU A 75 -3.01 2.25 -31.13
N GLU A 76 -3.20 1.06 -30.56
CA GLU A 76 -3.84 0.00 -31.30
C GLU A 76 -5.34 0.32 -31.31
N LYS A 77 -5.77 0.91 -32.42
CA LYS A 77 -7.18 1.09 -32.80
C LYS A 77 -7.85 -0.29 -32.83
N ARG A 78 -8.37 -0.76 -31.69
CA ARG A 78 -9.38 -1.80 -31.68
C ARG A 78 -10.69 -1.18 -32.14
N GLU A 79 -10.89 -1.29 -33.45
CA GLU A 79 -12.17 -1.11 -34.10
C GLU A 79 -13.21 -1.99 -33.41
N HIS A 80 -14.07 -1.36 -32.62
CA HIS A 80 -15.20 -2.00 -31.96
C HIS A 80 -16.30 -2.22 -33.00
N GLY A 81 -16.15 -3.28 -33.80
CA GLY A 81 -17.26 -3.90 -34.51
C GLY A 81 -18.06 -4.74 -33.52
N GLY A 82 -18.95 -4.10 -32.76
CA GLY A 82 -19.82 -4.76 -31.79
C GLY A 82 -21.27 -4.35 -32.03
N THR A 83 -22.08 -5.30 -32.52
CA THR A 83 -23.52 -5.18 -32.68
C THR A 83 -24.17 -4.63 -31.41
N GLY A 84 -24.95 -3.55 -31.57
CA GLY A 84 -25.62 -2.84 -30.49
C GLY A 84 -26.57 -3.74 -29.71
N GLN A 85 -26.08 -4.34 -28.64
CA GLN A 85 -26.86 -4.64 -27.46
C GLN A 85 -26.32 -3.74 -26.35
N SER A 86 -27.15 -2.82 -25.87
CA SER A 86 -26.85 -2.00 -24.70
C SER A 86 -26.50 -2.92 -23.54
N GLN A 87 -25.21 -3.10 -23.24
CA GLN A 87 -24.83 -3.86 -22.05
C GLN A 87 -25.42 -3.19 -20.82
N PRO A 88 -26.03 -3.95 -19.90
CA PRO A 88 -26.58 -3.37 -18.68
C PRO A 88 -25.47 -2.66 -17.91
N CYS A 89 -25.81 -1.52 -17.34
CA CYS A 89 -24.88 -0.78 -16.50
C CYS A 89 -24.53 -1.60 -15.25
N THR A 90 -23.24 -1.65 -14.95
CA THR A 90 -22.69 -2.36 -13.79
C THR A 90 -21.56 -1.55 -13.17
N THR A 91 -21.06 -2.00 -12.04
CA THR A 91 -19.86 -1.44 -11.40
C THR A 91 -18.64 -1.48 -12.31
N ALA A 92 -18.58 -2.37 -13.31
CA ALA A 92 -17.50 -2.39 -14.30
C ALA A 92 -17.47 -1.14 -15.20
N ASN A 93 -18.57 -0.37 -15.26
CA ASN A 93 -18.59 0.92 -15.94
C ASN A 93 -17.91 2.03 -15.12
N ILE A 94 -17.65 1.82 -13.82
CA ILE A 94 -16.80 2.71 -13.02
C ILE A 94 -15.35 2.42 -13.35
N LYS A 95 -14.69 3.37 -14.00
CA LYS A 95 -13.27 3.26 -14.38
C LYS A 95 -12.44 4.20 -13.53
N VAL A 96 -11.41 3.64 -12.91
CA VAL A 96 -10.41 4.40 -12.15
C VAL A 96 -9.15 4.49 -13.01
N THR A 97 -8.72 5.71 -13.30
CA THR A 97 -7.45 5.98 -13.96
C THR A 97 -6.54 6.73 -13.00
N GLN A 98 -5.27 6.36 -12.96
CA GLN A 98 -4.28 6.99 -12.10
C GLN A 98 -3.05 7.33 -12.93
N ARG A 99 -2.52 8.54 -12.73
CA ARG A 99 -1.30 9.01 -13.40
C ARG A 99 -0.37 9.70 -12.43
N THR A 100 0.92 9.47 -12.58
CA THR A 100 1.95 10.25 -11.87
C THR A 100 2.03 11.64 -12.50
N THR A 101 2.10 12.67 -11.68
CA THR A 101 2.33 14.05 -12.13
C THR A 101 3.81 14.43 -11.98
N ALA A 102 4.20 15.59 -12.48
CA ALA A 102 5.57 16.12 -12.26
C ALA A 102 5.77 16.72 -10.86
N GLU A 103 4.70 16.83 -10.06
CA GLU A 103 4.72 17.48 -8.76
C GLU A 103 5.14 16.53 -7.63
N TRP A 104 5.68 17.13 -6.58
CA TRP A 104 6.10 16.46 -5.36
C TRP A 104 5.51 17.20 -4.16
N ALA A 105 4.99 16.45 -3.18
CA ALA A 105 4.51 16.99 -1.92
C ALA A 105 5.15 16.22 -0.78
N HIS A 106 5.75 16.95 0.17
CA HIS A 106 6.41 16.37 1.35
C HIS A 106 7.37 15.21 1.03
N GLY A 107 8.15 15.33 -0.06
CA GLY A 107 9.12 14.32 -0.49
C GLY A 107 8.52 13.10 -1.20
N ASN A 108 7.23 13.10 -1.50
CA ASN A 108 6.56 12.03 -2.23
C ASN A 108 6.06 12.51 -3.61
N PRO A 109 6.07 11.66 -4.65
CA PRO A 109 5.45 12.00 -5.92
C PRO A 109 3.93 12.15 -5.78
N VAL A 110 3.38 13.10 -6.52
CA VAL A 110 1.94 13.35 -6.56
C VAL A 110 1.30 12.56 -7.69
N TYR A 111 0.25 11.82 -7.37
CA TYR A 111 -0.60 11.10 -8.30
C TYR A 111 -1.93 11.84 -8.47
N GLU A 112 -2.44 11.87 -9.70
CA GLU A 112 -3.79 12.30 -10.01
C GLU A 112 -4.65 11.08 -10.33
N VAL A 113 -5.82 11.02 -9.71
CA VAL A 113 -6.80 9.96 -9.89
C VAL A 113 -8.05 10.55 -10.52
N GLU A 114 -8.57 9.85 -11.52
CA GLU A 114 -9.83 10.14 -12.17
C GLU A 114 -10.75 8.92 -12.06
N VAL A 115 -11.91 9.09 -11.41
CA VAL A 115 -12.96 8.09 -11.30
C VAL A 115 -14.10 8.50 -12.23
N SER A 116 -14.33 7.72 -13.27
CA SER A 116 -15.30 8.02 -14.32
C SER A 116 -16.40 6.97 -14.41
N ASN A 117 -17.61 7.38 -14.77
CA ASN A 117 -18.71 6.48 -15.07
C ASN A 117 -18.90 6.40 -16.59
N GLY A 118 -18.66 5.24 -17.17
CA GLY A 118 -18.84 4.98 -18.60
C GLY A 118 -20.27 4.60 -19.00
N CYS A 119 -21.17 4.41 -18.04
CA CYS A 119 -22.57 4.09 -18.28
C CYS A 119 -23.42 5.36 -18.43
N ILE A 120 -24.50 5.30 -19.21
CA ILE A 120 -25.45 6.41 -19.40
C ILE A 120 -26.23 6.76 -18.13
N CYS A 121 -26.56 5.76 -17.32
CA CYS A 121 -27.17 5.94 -16.02
C CYS A 121 -26.15 6.46 -15.01
N SER A 122 -26.61 7.32 -14.09
CA SER A 122 -25.80 7.74 -12.95
C SER A 122 -25.52 6.56 -12.01
N GLN A 123 -24.37 6.59 -11.34
CA GLN A 123 -24.04 5.58 -10.34
C GLN A 123 -23.67 6.25 -9.01
N SER A 124 -24.41 5.94 -7.95
CA SER A 124 -24.21 6.42 -6.57
C SER A 124 -23.54 5.36 -5.71
N MET A 125 -23.26 5.72 -4.45
CA MET A 125 -22.64 4.83 -3.46
C MET A 125 -21.39 4.11 -3.99
N VAL A 126 -20.58 4.80 -4.78
CA VAL A 126 -19.40 4.21 -5.42
C VAL A 126 -18.32 3.97 -4.37
N LEU A 127 -17.99 2.70 -4.17
CA LEU A 127 -16.92 2.26 -3.27
C LEU A 127 -15.74 1.74 -4.07
N LEU A 128 -14.54 2.13 -3.65
CA LEU A 128 -13.28 1.59 -4.17
C LEU A 128 -12.56 0.78 -3.09
N ARG A 129 -11.88 -0.29 -3.50
CA ARG A 129 -10.83 -0.89 -2.67
C ARG A 129 -9.62 0.04 -2.63
N CYS A 130 -9.16 0.34 -1.43
CA CYS A 130 -8.09 1.30 -1.16
C CYS A 130 -7.27 0.89 0.08
N ARG A 131 -6.96 -0.41 0.20
CA ARG A 131 -6.22 -0.96 1.36
C ARG A 131 -4.85 -0.28 1.50
N GLY A 132 -4.58 0.23 2.70
CA GLY A 132 -3.34 0.94 2.99
C GLY A 132 -3.27 2.32 2.33
N PHE A 133 -4.42 2.96 2.04
CA PHE A 133 -4.43 4.35 1.62
C PHE A 133 -3.92 5.24 2.73
N ASP A 134 -2.80 5.89 2.44
CA ASP A 134 -2.19 6.96 3.19
C ASP A 134 -1.62 7.97 2.20
N THR A 135 -1.63 9.24 2.61
CA THR A 135 -1.19 10.34 1.75
C THR A 135 -0.58 11.43 2.61
N THR A 136 0.51 12.01 2.10
CA THR A 136 1.12 13.21 2.70
C THR A 136 0.50 14.50 2.19
N LEU A 137 -0.29 14.42 1.10
CA LEU A 137 -1.10 15.52 0.58
C LEU A 137 -2.54 15.33 1.04
N SER A 138 -3.11 16.33 1.71
CA SER A 138 -4.50 16.31 2.14
C SER A 138 -5.44 16.19 0.94
N VAL A 139 -6.39 15.25 1.03
CA VAL A 139 -7.47 15.06 0.07
C VAL A 139 -8.77 15.51 0.72
N ASP A 140 -9.62 16.21 -0.02
CA ASP A 140 -10.94 16.59 0.48
C ASP A 140 -11.75 15.31 0.80
N PRO A 141 -12.16 15.10 2.07
CA PRO A 141 -12.88 13.91 2.47
C PRO A 141 -14.27 13.78 1.83
N SER A 142 -14.81 14.87 1.27
CA SER A 142 -16.05 14.87 0.50
C SER A 142 -15.86 14.28 -0.90
N VAL A 143 -14.63 14.33 -1.43
CA VAL A 143 -14.28 13.80 -2.75
C VAL A 143 -13.78 12.36 -2.63
N PHE A 144 -12.89 12.08 -1.68
CA PHE A 144 -12.34 10.75 -1.47
C PHE A 144 -11.86 10.58 -0.03
N ARG A 145 -12.34 9.52 0.64
CA ARG A 145 -11.84 9.15 1.97
C ARG A 145 -11.99 7.66 2.23
N GLN A 146 -11.13 7.16 3.10
CA GLN A 146 -11.29 5.81 3.66
C GLN A 146 -12.50 5.76 4.60
N LEU A 147 -13.30 4.72 4.43
CA LEU A 147 -14.41 4.42 5.32
C LEU A 147 -13.92 3.73 6.57
N ARG A 148 -14.55 4.05 7.70
CA ARG A 148 -14.36 3.28 8.93
C ARG A 148 -15.08 1.93 8.77
N PRO A 149 -14.62 0.86 9.45
CA PRO A 149 -15.31 -0.43 9.41
C PRO A 149 -16.80 -0.33 9.77
N SER A 150 -17.18 0.57 10.69
CA SER A 150 -18.57 0.83 11.06
C SER A 150 -19.44 1.37 9.92
N GLU A 151 -18.85 2.11 8.99
CA GLU A 151 -19.54 2.66 7.80
C GLU A 151 -19.56 1.64 6.65
N ALA A 152 -18.67 0.65 6.68
CA ALA A 152 -18.42 -0.32 5.62
C ALA A 152 -18.89 -1.74 5.98
N GLY A 153 -19.85 -1.89 6.90
CA GLY A 153 -20.39 -3.20 7.29
C GLY A 153 -19.35 -4.16 7.89
N GLY A 154 -18.31 -3.62 8.54
CA GLY A 154 -17.18 -4.37 9.09
C GLY A 154 -16.04 -4.62 8.10
N VAL A 155 -16.15 -4.19 6.85
CA VAL A 155 -15.10 -4.38 5.84
C VAL A 155 -14.02 -3.31 5.96
N HIS A 156 -12.76 -3.73 5.93
CA HIS A 156 -11.60 -2.84 5.98
C HIS A 156 -11.09 -2.50 4.57
N GLY A 157 -10.62 -1.25 4.42
CA GLY A 157 -9.94 -0.80 3.20
C GLY A 157 -10.89 -0.49 2.05
N LEU A 158 -12.13 -0.09 2.36
CA LEU A 158 -13.03 0.55 1.41
C LEU A 158 -12.90 2.06 1.52
N CYS A 159 -13.00 2.74 0.38
CA CYS A 159 -13.05 4.19 0.28
C CYS A 159 -14.31 4.60 -0.45
N VAL A 160 -14.92 5.68 0.01
CA VAL A 160 -16.04 6.32 -0.69
C VAL A 160 -15.50 7.35 -1.67
N VAL A 161 -16.13 7.42 -2.84
CA VAL A 161 -15.91 8.46 -3.84
C VAL A 161 -17.10 9.41 -3.85
N ASN A 162 -16.83 10.70 -4.02
CA ASN A 162 -17.84 11.75 -4.15
C ASN A 162 -18.86 11.78 -3.00
N GLY A 163 -18.47 11.37 -1.79
CA GLY A 163 -19.35 11.38 -0.63
C GLY A 163 -20.66 10.61 -0.82
N PHE A 164 -20.62 9.47 -1.54
CA PHE A 164 -21.77 8.65 -1.94
C PHE A 164 -22.69 9.26 -3.00
N GLN A 165 -22.42 10.50 -3.43
CA GLN A 165 -23.21 11.17 -4.45
C GLN A 165 -23.02 10.53 -5.82
N PRO A 166 -24.03 10.65 -6.72
CA PRO A 166 -23.96 10.07 -8.05
C PRO A 166 -22.78 10.59 -8.87
N ILE A 167 -22.16 9.69 -9.64
CA ILE A 167 -21.20 10.02 -10.70
C ILE A 167 -21.94 9.88 -12.03
N PHE A 168 -22.07 11.00 -12.75
CA PHE A 168 -22.73 11.05 -14.05
C PHE A 168 -21.77 10.70 -15.19
N GLN A 169 -22.32 10.22 -16.30
CA GLN A 169 -21.54 10.05 -17.52
C GLN A 169 -20.92 11.39 -17.94
N GLY A 170 -19.62 11.38 -18.27
CA GLY A 170 -18.89 12.58 -18.69
C GLY A 170 -18.56 13.58 -17.57
N SER A 171 -18.95 13.32 -16.32
CA SER A 171 -18.61 14.13 -15.15
C SER A 171 -17.75 13.35 -14.15
N PRO A 172 -16.47 13.10 -14.47
CA PRO A 172 -15.60 12.30 -13.63
C PRO A 172 -15.19 13.04 -12.34
N VAL A 173 -14.97 12.28 -11.28
CA VAL A 173 -14.48 12.77 -9.99
C VAL A 173 -12.96 12.71 -10.00
N LYS A 174 -12.30 13.83 -9.69
CA LYS A 174 -10.84 13.92 -9.70
C LYS A 174 -10.29 14.30 -8.34
N PHE A 175 -9.21 13.66 -7.94
CA PHE A 175 -8.47 14.03 -6.74
C PHE A 175 -6.99 13.71 -6.89
N ARG A 176 -6.17 14.29 -6.03
CA ARG A 176 -4.72 14.11 -6.04
C ARG A 176 -4.25 13.61 -4.69
N TYR A 177 -3.25 12.74 -4.65
CA TYR A 177 -2.65 12.26 -3.41
C TYR A 177 -1.13 12.13 -3.58
N ALA A 178 -0.38 12.14 -2.48
CA ALA A 178 1.08 12.08 -2.52
C ALA A 178 1.61 10.92 -1.67
N ARG A 179 2.35 10.00 -2.30
CA ARG A 179 2.83 8.76 -1.67
C ARG A 179 4.07 8.23 -2.37
N GLY A 180 4.93 7.47 -1.69
CA GLY A 180 6.14 6.91 -2.31
C GLY A 180 5.89 5.89 -3.44
N SER A 181 4.70 5.31 -3.50
CA SER A 181 4.29 4.37 -4.55
C SER A 181 2.80 4.51 -4.87
N PRO A 182 2.37 4.17 -6.11
CA PRO A 182 0.95 4.20 -6.46
C PRO A 182 0.18 3.16 -5.64
N ILE A 183 -1.06 3.48 -5.26
CA ILE A 183 -1.95 2.55 -4.58
C ILE A 183 -2.92 1.92 -5.57
N GLY A 184 -3.20 0.63 -5.38
CA GLY A 184 -4.23 -0.08 -6.13
C GLY A 184 -5.63 0.43 -5.76
N LEU A 185 -6.25 1.15 -6.67
CA LEU A 185 -7.64 1.59 -6.59
C LEU A 185 -8.47 0.80 -7.61
N THR A 186 -9.46 0.06 -7.13
CA THR A 186 -10.36 -0.72 -7.99
C THR A 186 -11.79 -0.54 -7.54
N ALA A 187 -12.74 -0.48 -8.48
CA ALA A 187 -14.15 -0.43 -8.14
C ALA A 187 -14.56 -1.70 -7.39
N ASP A 188 -15.26 -1.52 -6.28
CA ASP A 188 -15.75 -2.60 -5.43
C ASP A 188 -17.26 -2.78 -5.63
N SER A 189 -18.02 -1.69 -5.46
CA SER A 189 -19.47 -1.67 -5.63
C SER A 189 -19.97 -0.29 -6.04
N SER A 190 -21.17 -0.26 -6.59
CA SER A 190 -21.92 0.95 -6.94
C SER A 190 -23.40 0.63 -7.03
N GLU A 191 -24.23 1.64 -6.86
CA GLU A 191 -25.67 1.56 -7.09
C GLU A 191 -26.02 2.25 -8.42
N VAL A 192 -26.66 1.51 -9.33
CA VAL A 192 -26.99 2.00 -10.67
C VAL A 192 -28.38 2.65 -10.64
N ASN A 193 -28.44 3.92 -11.03
CA ASN A 193 -29.67 4.70 -11.03
C ASN A 193 -30.03 5.11 -12.46
N CYS A 194 -30.86 4.27 -13.10
CA CYS A 194 -31.42 4.48 -14.44
C CYS A 194 -32.87 4.99 -14.33
N SER A 195 -33.20 6.06 -15.05
CA SER A 195 -34.55 6.65 -15.11
C SER A 195 -34.99 6.91 -16.53
#